data_AF-A0A4R5UT67-F1
#
_entry.id   AF-A0A4R5UT67-F1
#
_cell.length_a   1.000
_cell.length_b   1.000
_cell.length_c   1.000
_cell.angle_alpha   90.00
_cell.angle_beta   90.00
_cell.angle_gamma   90.00
#
_symmetry.space_group_name_H-M   'P 1'
#
loop_
_entity.id
_entity.type
_entity.pdbx_description
1 polymer ?
#
loop_
_entity_poly.entity_id
_entity_poly.type
_entity_poly.pdbx_seq_one_letter_code
_entity_poly.pdbx_strand_id
1 'polypeptide(L)' 'MSHLVLILHLFIGATLAGVGIVVLLVAGLGGAWALAAAVAVGFVAAFPIARAVARAIGGE' A
#
# COMPACT_ATOMS: atom_id res chain seq x y z
N MET A 1 -17.93 -6.76 -6.70
CA MET A 1 -16.88 -7.07 -5.72
C MET A 1 -15.45 -6.86 -6.25
N SER A 2 -15.11 -7.24 -7.49
CA SER A 2 -13.73 -7.05 -8.00
C SER A 2 -13.30 -5.58 -8.12
N HIS A 3 -14.18 -4.69 -8.61
CA HIS A 3 -13.89 -3.26 -8.77
C HIS A 3 -13.64 -2.55 -7.42
N LEU A 4 -14.39 -2.94 -6.38
CA LEU A 4 -14.25 -2.37 -5.04
C LEU A 4 -12.92 -2.79 -4.40
N VAL A 5 -12.54 -4.07 -4.52
CA VAL A 5 -11.23 -4.57 -4.11
C VAL A 5 -10.09 -3.87 -4.85
N LEU A 6 -10.25 -3.61 -6.17
CA LEU A 6 -9.26 -2.92 -6.99
C LEU A 6 -9.04 -1.47 -6.54
N ILE A 7 -10.12 -0.72 -6.34
CA ILE A 7 -10.06 0.67 -5.83
C ILE A 7 -9.42 0.68 -4.44
N LEU A 8 -9.82 -0.23 -3.56
CA LEU A 8 -9.30 -0.32 -2.21
C LEU A 8 -7.82 -0.70 -2.19
N HIS A 9 -7.39 -1.61 -3.06
CA HIS A 9 -5.98 -1.96 -3.24
C HIS A 9 -5.17 -0.77 -3.75
N LEU A 10 -5.69 -0.03 -4.73
CA LEU A 10 -5.01 1.14 -5.28
C LEU A 10 -4.87 2.24 -4.23
N PHE A 11 -5.93 2.49 -3.47
CA PHE A 11 -5.94 3.53 -2.43
C PHE A 11 -5.03 3.17 -1.25
N ILE A 12 -5.18 1.96 -0.70
CA ILE A 12 -4.35 1.48 0.41
C ILE A 12 -2.89 1.37 -0.04
N GLY A 13 -2.64 0.86 -1.24
CA GLY A 13 -1.29 0.75 -1.82
C GLY A 13 -0.63 2.11 -2.00
N ALA A 14 -1.33 3.07 -2.58
CA ALA A 14 -0.81 4.43 -2.75
C ALA A 14 -0.51 5.10 -1.41
N THR A 15 -1.40 4.97 -0.42
CA THR A 15 -1.18 5.51 0.94
C THR A 15 0.00 4.84 1.62
N LEU A 16 0.09 3.51 1.61
CA LEU A 16 1.12 2.77 2.33
C LEU A 16 2.50 2.98 1.69
N ALA A 17 2.56 3.05 0.36
CA ALA A 17 3.75 3.45 -0.38
C ALA A 17 4.17 4.89 -0.05
N GLY A 18 3.21 5.83 -0.01
CA GLY A 18 3.47 7.22 0.36
C GLY A 18 4.04 7.37 1.76
N VAL A 19 3.46 6.68 2.75
CA VAL A 19 3.96 6.66 4.13
C VAL A 19 5.37 6.05 4.18
N GLY A 20 5.60 4.94 3.48
CA GLY A 20 6.93 4.30 3.40
C GLY A 20 8.00 5.22 2.82
N ILE A 21 7.67 5.96 1.76
CA ILE A 21 8.54 6.98 1.18
C ILE A 21 8.85 8.07 2.21
N VAL A 22 7.85 8.61 2.92
CA VAL A 22 8.06 9.63 3.95
C VAL A 22 8.99 9.12 5.06
N VAL A 23 8.77 7.89 5.55
CA VAL A 23 9.62 7.27 6.58
C VAL A 23 11.07 7.17 6.11
N LEU A 24 11.30 6.70 4.88
CA LEU A 24 12.66 6.59 4.34
C LEU A 24 13.34 7.94 4.18
N LEU A 25 12.62 8.95 3.68
CA LEU A 25 13.16 10.29 3.51
C LEU A 25 13.51 10.93 4.87
N VAL A 26 12.67 10.76 5.89
CA VAL A 26 12.95 11.21 7.26
C VAL A 26 14.16 10.49 7.85
N ALA A 27 14.34 9.21 7.54
CA ALA A 27 15.53 8.44 7.92
C ALA A 27 16.80 8.77 7.11
N GLY A 28 16.74 9.74 6.19
CA GLY A 28 17.87 10.14 5.34
C GLY A 28 18.14 9.21 4.16
N LEU A 29 17.29 8.20 3.93
CA LEU A 29 17.39 7.22 2.85
C LEU A 29 16.65 7.72 1.60
N GLY A 30 17.24 8.70 0.91
CA GLY A 30 16.70 9.30 -0.31
C GLY A 30 17.08 8.62 -1.63
N GLY A 31 17.77 7.48 -1.58
CA GLY A 31 18.22 6.77 -2.78
C GLY A 31 17.06 6.20 -3.59
N ALA A 32 17.15 6.25 -4.92
CA ALA A 32 16.11 5.74 -5.83
C ALA A 32 15.70 4.29 -5.53
N TRP A 33 16.66 3.43 -5.18
CA TRP A 33 16.36 2.05 -4.80
C TRP A 33 15.64 1.89 -3.47
N ALA A 34 15.94 2.74 -2.48
CA ALA A 34 15.24 2.72 -1.21
C ALA A 34 13.76 3.11 -1.41
N LEU A 35 13.52 4.18 -2.17
CA LEU A 35 12.17 4.64 -2.47
C LEU A 35 11.38 3.61 -3.29
N ALA A 36 12.00 3.01 -4.30
CA ALA A 36 11.38 1.93 -5.08
C ALA A 36 11.03 0.72 -4.21
N ALA A 37 11.89 0.36 -3.25
CA ALA A 37 11.60 -0.71 -2.30
C ALA A 37 10.41 -0.37 -1.39
N ALA A 38 10.29 0.86 -0.90
CA ALA A 38 9.12 1.29 -0.13
C ALA A 38 7.81 1.19 -0.93
N VAL A 39 7.84 1.57 -2.22
CA VAL A 39 6.68 1.42 -3.11
C VAL A 39 6.34 -0.05 -3.30
N ALA A 40 7.33 -0.89 -3.58
CA ALA A 40 7.13 -2.33 -3.78
C ALA A 40 6.54 -3.01 -2.54
N VAL A 41 7.09 -2.69 -1.36
CA VAL A 41 6.57 -3.20 -0.08
C VAL A 41 5.16 -2.69 0.18
N GLY A 42 4.90 -1.40 -0.06
CA GLY A 42 3.57 -0.80 0.07
C GLY A 42 2.52 -1.46 -0.81
N PHE A 43 2.88 -1.75 -2.05
CA PHE A 43 2.03 -2.43 -3.02
C PHE A 43 1.75 -3.89 -2.64
N VAL A 44 2.78 -4.64 -2.25
CA VAL A 44 2.63 -6.04 -1.84
C VAL A 44 1.80 -6.14 -0.56
N ALA A 45 2.02 -5.26 0.42
CA ALA A 45 1.25 -5.21 1.66
C ALA A 45 -0.20 -4.78 1.44
N ALA A 46 -0.49 -3.94 0.44
CA ALA A 46 -1.85 -3.51 0.14
C ALA A 46 -2.75 -4.61 -0.42
N PHE A 47 -2.19 -5.68 -0.98
CA PHE A 47 -2.99 -6.80 -1.51
C PHE A 47 -3.75 -7.59 -0.41
N PRO A 48 -3.09 -8.09 0.66
CA PRO A 48 -3.81 -8.73 1.76
C PRO A 48 -4.71 -7.76 2.52
N ILE A 49 -4.30 -6.50 2.71
CA ILE A 49 -5.10 -5.51 3.43
C ILE A 49 -6.39 -5.20 2.66
N ALA A 50 -6.30 -4.96 1.34
CA ALA A 50 -7.49 -4.71 0.53
C ALA A 50 -8.45 -5.91 0.53
N ARG A 51 -7.92 -7.14 0.57
CA ARG A 51 -8.76 -8.33 0.68
C ARG A 51 -9.47 -8.43 2.04
N ALA A 52 -8.75 -8.12 3.13
CA ALA A 52 -9.31 -8.14 4.48
C ALA A 52 -10.41 -7.07 4.65
N VAL A 53 -10.16 -5.85 4.17
CA VAL A 53 -11.16 -4.76 4.26
C VAL A 53 -12.35 -5.02 3.35
N ALA A 54 -12.14 -5.58 2.15
CA ALA A 54 -13.25 -5.96 1.28
C ALA A 54 -14.14 -7.07 1.87
N ARG A 55 -13.55 -8.03 2.61
CA ARG A 55 -14.34 -9.02 3.38
C ARG A 55 -15.14 -8.36 4.50
N ALA A 56 -14.52 -7.47 5.26
CA ALA A 56 -15.19 -6.74 6.33
C ALA A 56 -16.36 -5.87 5.83
N ILE A 57 -16.23 -5.26 4.65
CA ILE A 57 -17.31 -4.50 3.99
C ILE A 57 -18.37 -5.45 3.41
N GLY A 58 -17.97 -6.62 2.91
CA GLY A 58 -18.84 -7.62 2.31
C GLY A 58 -19.77 -8.35 3.29
N GLY A 59 -19.53 -8.25 4.59
CA GLY A 59 -20.41 -8.79 5.63
C GLY A 59 -20.31 -10.30 5.87
N GLU A 60 -19.11 -10.88 5.80
CA GLU A 60 -18.80 -12.21 6.35
C GLU A 60 -18.07 -12.11 7.69
#